data_AF-A0A1I7UX43-F1
#
_entry.id   AF-A0A1I7UX43-F1
#
_cell.length_a   1.000
_cell.length_b   1.000
_cell.length_c   1.000
_cell.angle_alpha   90.00
_cell.angle_beta   90.00
_cell.angle_gamma   90.00
#
_symmetry.space_group_name_H-M   'P 1'
#
loop_
_entity.id
_entity.type
_entity.pdbx_description
1 polymer ?
#
loop_
_entity_poly.entity_id
_entity_poly.type
_entity_poly.pdbx_seq_one_letter_code
_entity_poly.pdbx_strand_id
1 'polypeptide(L)'
;MEIPYTTVPLFASNSTQKYDGYWINGRRTSNCLYANQTGPECQGIKAFNITDPLLSTTDWYQWGAGQPDFGYNPAAGGSECVAYRVTSDGGAGIDDLICGANLAFNVSLKGFVCGMHPDELLP
;
A
#
# COMPACT_ATOMS: atom_id res chain seq x y z
N MET A 1 -3.31 -26.64 17.39
CA MET A 1 -2.62 -25.64 16.56
C MET A 1 -3.43 -24.37 16.70
N GLU A 2 -3.00 -23.45 17.55
CA GLU A 2 -3.77 -22.23 17.81
C GLU A 2 -3.39 -21.18 16.76
N ILE A 3 -4.39 -20.64 16.08
CA ILE A 3 -4.21 -19.50 15.19
C ILE A 3 -4.07 -18.27 16.10
N PRO A 4 -2.93 -17.57 16.14
CA PRO A 4 -2.83 -16.34 16.90
C PRO A 4 -3.75 -15.32 16.23
N TYR A 5 -4.86 -14.99 16.87
CA TYR A 5 -5.71 -13.89 16.44
C TYR A 5 -4.95 -12.59 16.70
N THR A 6 -4.29 -12.08 15.66
CA THR A 6 -3.80 -10.71 15.64
C THR A 6 -5.02 -9.80 15.78
N THR A 7 -5.14 -9.15 16.93
CA THR A 7 -6.16 -8.13 17.15
C THR A 7 -5.98 -7.04 16.10
N VAL A 8 -6.93 -6.89 15.18
CA VAL A 8 -6.96 -5.77 14.24
C VAL A 8 -7.24 -4.51 15.08
N PRO A 9 -6.29 -3.56 15.20
CA PRO A 9 -6.56 -2.34 15.92
C PRO A 9 -7.73 -1.61 15.25
N LEU A 10 -8.75 -1.25 16.01
CA LEU A 10 -9.79 -0.33 15.52
C LEU A 10 -9.17 1.07 15.45
N PHE A 11 -8.90 1.55 14.23
CA PHE A 11 -8.32 2.88 14.02
C PHE A 11 -9.39 3.97 14.21
N ALA A 12 -9.02 5.07 14.87
CA ALA A 12 -9.94 6.18 15.14
C ALA A 12 -10.53 6.78 13.85
N SER A 13 -11.84 7.05 13.83
CA SER A 13 -12.58 7.49 12.64
C SER A 13 -12.53 9.01 12.38
N ASN A 14 -11.83 9.81 13.19
CA ASN A 14 -11.87 11.28 13.11
C ASN A 14 -10.69 11.92 12.33
N SER A 15 -10.21 11.27 11.27
CA SER A 15 -9.07 11.81 10.54
C SER A 15 -9.46 13.00 9.67
N THR A 16 -8.61 14.02 9.67
CA THR A 16 -8.67 15.18 8.76
C THR A 16 -7.96 14.92 7.43
N GLN A 17 -7.49 13.69 7.20
CA GLN A 17 -6.66 13.34 6.05
C GLN A 17 -7.54 13.20 4.83
N LYS A 18 -6.96 13.52 3.66
CA LYS A 18 -7.68 13.48 2.38
C LYS A 18 -8.12 12.08 1.98
N TYR A 19 -7.35 11.07 2.39
CA TYR A 19 -7.57 9.67 2.05
C TYR A 19 -7.63 8.82 3.32
N ASP A 20 -8.54 7.85 3.32
CA ASP A 20 -8.33 6.64 4.12
C ASP A 20 -7.37 5.72 3.37
N GLY A 21 -6.63 4.88 4.08
CA GLY A 21 -5.73 3.94 3.44
C GLY A 21 -5.63 2.60 4.13
N TYR A 22 -5.31 1.59 3.34
CA TYR A 22 -5.16 0.22 3.80
C TYR A 22 -3.85 -0.33 3.26
N TRP A 23 -3.01 -0.83 4.15
CA TRP A 23 -1.75 -1.45 3.78
C TRP A 23 -1.97 -2.64 2.88
N ILE A 24 -1.16 -2.76 1.85
CA ILE A 24 -1.07 -3.97 1.05
C ILE A 24 0.19 -4.72 1.50
N ASN A 25 0.14 -6.05 1.47
CA ASN A 25 1.27 -6.92 1.82
C ASN A 25 2.37 -6.83 0.74
N GLY A 26 3.07 -5.70 0.69
CA GLY A 26 4.02 -5.37 -0.36
C GLY A 26 5.16 -4.51 0.15
N ARG A 27 6.39 -4.86 -0.23
CA ARG A 27 7.59 -4.10 0.11
C ARG A 27 8.46 -3.83 -1.10
N ARG A 28 8.89 -2.59 -1.25
CA ARG A 28 9.80 -2.13 -2.29
C ARG A 28 11.10 -2.93 -2.22
N THR A 29 11.55 -3.39 -3.38
CA THR A 29 12.78 -4.16 -3.50
C THR A 29 13.99 -3.24 -3.27
N SER A 30 15.09 -3.80 -2.76
CA SER A 30 16.31 -3.04 -2.46
C SER A 30 16.92 -2.31 -3.67
N ASN A 31 16.67 -2.84 -4.87
CA ASN A 31 17.17 -2.27 -6.12
C ASN A 31 16.36 -1.06 -6.62
N CYS A 32 15.23 -0.76 -5.97
CA CYS A 32 14.31 0.29 -6.39
C CYS A 32 13.92 1.24 -5.24
N LEU A 33 14.73 1.31 -4.17
CA LEU A 33 14.51 2.14 -2.98
C LEU A 33 14.63 3.65 -3.24
N TYR A 34 15.40 4.03 -4.24
CA TYR A 34 15.75 5.42 -4.53
C TYR A 34 15.23 5.84 -5.90
N ALA A 35 14.81 7.10 -6.05
CA ALA A 35 14.19 7.58 -7.30
C ALA A 35 15.13 7.60 -8.51
N ASN A 36 16.45 7.54 -8.30
CA ASN A 36 17.43 7.44 -9.39
C ASN A 36 17.57 6.00 -9.94
N GLN A 37 16.93 5.00 -9.33
CA GLN A 37 16.91 3.62 -9.80
C GLN A 37 15.73 3.42 -10.77
N THR A 38 16.02 3.38 -12.07
CA THR A 38 15.01 3.48 -13.14
C THR A 38 14.92 2.26 -14.05
N GLY A 39 15.48 1.11 -13.63
CA GLY A 39 15.40 -0.14 -14.39
C GLY A 39 13.95 -0.61 -14.62
N PRO A 40 13.69 -1.49 -15.61
CA PRO A 40 12.35 -2.01 -15.89
C PRO A 40 11.65 -2.64 -14.67
N GLU A 41 12.43 -3.23 -13.76
CA GLU A 41 11.99 -3.77 -12.48
C GLU A 41 11.51 -2.69 -11.50
N CYS A 42 11.97 -1.45 -11.64
CA CYS A 42 11.56 -0.33 -10.79
C CYS A 42 10.32 0.42 -11.32
N GLN A 43 9.72 -0.06 -12.40
CA GLN A 43 8.54 0.58 -13.01
C GLN A 43 7.25 0.21 -12.26
N GLY A 44 6.69 1.18 -11.55
CA GLY A 44 5.40 1.06 -10.89
C GLY A 44 5.36 -0.07 -9.87
N ILE A 45 4.34 -0.94 -9.93
CA ILE A 45 4.14 -1.99 -8.93
C ILE A 45 5.21 -3.09 -8.97
N LYS A 46 5.92 -3.23 -10.10
CA LYS A 46 7.04 -4.18 -10.25
C LYS A 46 8.20 -3.90 -9.28
N ALA A 47 8.31 -2.65 -8.82
CA ALA A 47 9.32 -2.25 -7.84
C ALA A 47 9.10 -2.89 -6.47
N PHE A 48 7.94 -3.51 -6.23
CA PHE A 48 7.51 -4.07 -4.96
C PHE A 48 7.37 -5.59 -5.04
N ASN A 49 7.87 -6.27 -4.02
CA ASN A 49 7.58 -7.66 -3.78
C ASN A 49 6.26 -7.77 -3.00
N ILE A 50 5.20 -8.22 -3.67
CA ILE A 50 3.88 -8.43 -3.08
C ILE A 50 3.78 -9.88 -2.59
N THR A 51 3.50 -10.06 -1.31
CA THR A 51 3.54 -11.35 -0.61
C THR A 51 2.17 -11.82 -0.11
N ASP A 52 1.09 -11.16 -0.52
CA ASP A 52 -0.28 -11.62 -0.24
C ASP A 52 -0.51 -12.97 -0.94
N PRO A 53 -0.71 -14.07 -0.19
CA PRO A 53 -0.88 -15.40 -0.78
C PRO A 53 -2.20 -15.57 -1.54
N LEU A 54 -3.17 -14.66 -1.36
CA LEU A 54 -4.46 -14.68 -2.05
C LEU A 54 -4.43 -13.87 -3.36
N LEU A 55 -3.33 -13.17 -3.64
CA LEU A 55 -3.21 -12.36 -4.84
C LEU A 55 -2.79 -13.19 -6.05
N SER A 56 -3.62 -13.21 -7.09
CA SER A 56 -3.34 -13.90 -8.36
C SER A 56 -2.74 -13.00 -9.44
N THR A 57 -2.94 -11.68 -9.36
CA THR A 57 -2.38 -10.68 -10.29
C THR A 57 -2.29 -9.30 -9.65
N THR A 58 -1.39 -8.45 -10.15
CA THR A 58 -1.27 -7.02 -9.79
C THR A 58 -1.85 -6.08 -10.85
N ASP A 59 -2.56 -6.57 -11.87
CA ASP A 59 -3.04 -5.73 -12.99
C ASP A 59 -4.00 -4.60 -12.55
N TRP A 60 -4.67 -4.80 -11.40
CA TRP A 60 -5.62 -3.85 -10.83
C TRP A 60 -4.99 -2.87 -9.84
N TYR A 61 -3.67 -2.95 -9.64
CA TYR A 61 -2.92 -2.07 -8.75
C TYR A 61 -2.60 -0.76 -9.49
N GLN A 62 -3.63 0.07 -9.62
CA GLN A 62 -3.55 1.35 -10.30
C GLN A 62 -3.02 2.41 -9.36
N TRP A 63 -1.90 3.03 -9.72
CA TRP A 63 -1.35 4.17 -9.00
C TRP A 63 -2.34 5.33 -9.05
N GLY A 64 -2.61 5.92 -7.88
CA GLY A 64 -3.32 7.19 -7.89
C GLY A 64 -2.43 8.31 -8.45
N ALA A 65 -3.05 9.41 -8.86
CA ALA A 65 -2.37 10.47 -9.59
C ALA A 65 -1.07 10.94 -8.88
N GLY A 66 0.02 10.99 -9.63
CA GLY A 66 1.34 11.42 -9.15
C GLY A 66 2.16 10.35 -8.42
N GLN A 67 1.65 9.13 -8.25
CA GLN A 67 2.35 8.04 -7.58
C GLN A 67 2.96 7.01 -8.55
N PRO A 68 4.03 6.28 -8.15
CA PRO A 68 4.78 6.45 -6.91
C PRO A 68 5.65 7.72 -6.92
N ASP A 69 5.74 8.41 -5.78
CA ASP A 69 6.44 9.69 -5.63
C ASP A 69 7.70 9.62 -4.75
N PHE A 70 7.98 8.47 -4.13
CA PHE A 70 9.13 8.24 -3.23
C PHE A 70 9.14 9.15 -1.99
N GLY A 71 8.02 9.83 -1.69
CA GLY A 71 7.83 10.70 -0.54
C GLY A 71 8.67 11.99 -0.56
N TYR A 72 8.86 12.58 0.62
CA TYR A 72 9.51 13.88 0.78
C TYR A 72 11.03 13.89 0.47
N ASN A 73 11.70 12.75 0.55
CA ASN A 73 13.14 12.66 0.27
C ASN A 73 13.49 11.47 -0.65
N PRO A 74 13.21 11.59 -1.96
CA PRO A 74 13.44 10.52 -2.93
C PRO A 74 14.90 10.03 -3.03
N ALA A 75 15.86 10.88 -2.65
CA ALA A 75 17.29 10.58 -2.65
C ALA A 75 17.75 9.81 -1.40
N ALA A 76 17.06 9.99 -0.27
CA ALA A 76 17.30 9.20 0.94
C ALA A 76 16.54 7.87 0.94
N GLY A 77 15.62 7.68 -0.01
CA GLY A 77 14.69 6.56 -0.03
C GLY A 77 13.67 6.66 1.11
N GLY A 78 12.87 5.61 1.29
CA GLY A 78 12.04 5.44 2.48
C GLY A 78 10.56 5.14 2.25
N SER A 79 10.00 5.43 1.06
CA SER A 79 8.65 4.97 0.69
C SER A 79 8.67 3.49 0.27
N GLU A 80 8.96 2.62 1.23
CA GLU A 80 9.19 1.19 1.01
C GLU A 80 7.91 0.34 1.03
N CYS A 81 6.80 0.85 1.53
CA CYS A 81 5.55 0.11 1.64
C CYS A 81 4.54 0.64 0.63
N VAL A 82 3.50 -0.14 0.37
CA VAL A 82 2.42 0.25 -0.55
C VAL A 82 1.08 0.14 0.16
N ALA A 83 0.23 1.15 -0.04
CA ALA A 83 -1.11 1.21 0.53
C ALA A 83 -2.13 1.59 -0.55
N TYR A 84 -3.35 1.07 -0.42
CA TYR A 84 -4.48 1.49 -1.25
C TYR A 84 -5.15 2.70 -0.60
N ARG A 85 -5.25 3.82 -1.33
CA ARG A 85 -5.99 5.01 -0.89
C ARG A 85 -7.46 4.93 -1.31
N VAL A 86 -8.34 5.25 -0.39
CA VAL A 86 -9.79 5.32 -0.57
C VAL A 86 -10.26 6.74 -0.30
N THR A 87 -11.10 7.27 -1.19
CA THR A 87 -11.79 8.55 -1.01
C THR A 87 -13.07 8.55 -1.86
N SER A 88 -14.07 9.33 -1.46
CA SER A 88 -15.25 9.61 -2.29
C SER A 88 -14.96 10.59 -3.42
N ASP A 89 -13.90 11.41 -3.28
CA ASP A 89 -13.69 12.62 -4.07
C ASP A 89 -12.45 12.49 -4.98
N GLY A 90 -12.41 11.45 -5.83
CA GLY A 90 -11.39 11.31 -6.88
C GLY A 90 -9.94 11.12 -6.42
N GLY A 91 -9.13 10.41 -7.22
CA GLY A 91 -7.73 10.17 -6.89
C GLY A 91 -7.49 9.06 -5.86
N ALA A 92 -8.42 8.12 -5.75
CA ALA A 92 -8.15 6.79 -5.18
C ALA A 92 -7.07 6.05 -6.00
N GLY A 93 -6.55 4.97 -5.44
CA GLY A 93 -5.50 4.16 -6.05
C GLY A 93 -4.32 3.96 -5.09
N ILE A 94 -3.33 3.18 -5.52
CA ILE A 94 -2.18 2.86 -4.67
C ILE A 94 -1.23 4.06 -4.51
N ASP A 95 -0.47 4.02 -3.42
CA ASP A 95 0.50 5.01 -2.96
C ASP A 95 1.70 4.30 -2.34
N ASP A 96 2.90 4.82 -2.53
CA ASP A 96 4.10 4.33 -1.87
C ASP A 96 4.39 5.17 -0.63
N LEU A 97 4.38 4.51 0.53
CA LEU A 97 4.45 5.17 1.82
C LEU A 97 5.61 4.64 2.63
N ILE A 98 6.04 5.45 3.59
CA ILE A 98 7.00 5.02 4.61
C ILE A 98 6.33 3.94 5.47
N CYS A 99 6.96 2.77 5.54
CA CYS A 99 6.48 1.66 6.36
C CYS A 99 6.32 2.08 7.84
N GLY A 100 5.25 1.64 8.48
CA GLY A 100 5.03 1.89 9.92
C GLY A 100 4.67 3.35 10.26
N ALA A 101 4.55 4.23 9.28
CA ALA A 101 4.02 5.57 9.50
C ALA A 101 2.51 5.48 9.81
N ASN A 102 2.10 5.94 10.99
CA ASN A 102 0.67 6.12 11.32
C ASN A 102 0.06 7.34 10.61
N LEU A 103 0.91 8.20 10.04
CA LEU A 103 0.55 9.39 9.27
C LEU A 103 1.52 9.52 8.09
N ALA A 104 1.12 9.03 6.92
CA ALA A 104 1.62 9.63 5.68
C ALA A 104 0.80 10.91 5.48
N PHE A 105 1.44 12.04 5.18
CA PHE A 105 0.87 13.40 5.28
C PHE A 105 -0.62 13.55 4.90
N ASN A 106 -1.11 12.83 3.88
CA ASN A 106 -2.50 12.89 3.41
C ASN A 106 -3.33 11.59 3.54
N VAL A 107 -2.78 10.53 4.14
CA VAL A 107 -3.45 9.21 4.25
C VAL A 107 -3.58 8.79 5.70
N SER A 108 -4.81 8.55 6.15
CA SER A 108 -5.10 7.92 7.44
C SER A 108 -5.17 6.41 7.27
N LEU A 109 -4.17 5.69 7.79
CA LEU A 109 -4.15 4.24 7.64
C LEU A 109 -5.06 3.56 8.65
N LYS A 110 -5.96 2.72 8.13
CA LYS A 110 -7.08 2.09 8.85
C LYS A 110 -6.97 0.57 8.95
N GLY A 111 -5.93 -0.04 8.37
CA GLY A 111 -5.74 -1.48 8.44
C GLY A 111 -4.96 -2.02 7.26
N PHE A 112 -5.26 -3.27 6.91
CA PHE A 112 -4.59 -4.06 5.88
C PHE A 112 -5.62 -4.62 4.91
N VAL A 113 -5.30 -4.67 3.62
CA VAL A 113 -6.08 -5.38 2.61
C VAL A 113 -5.57 -6.82 2.54
N CYS A 114 -6.51 -7.74 2.67
CA CYS A 114 -6.38 -9.16 2.30
C CYS A 114 -7.80 -9.62 1.95
N GLY A 115 -7.97 -10.59 1.06
CA GLY A 115 -9.31 -11.09 0.79
C GLY A 115 -9.40 -12.07 -0.37
N MET A 116 -10.45 -12.88 -0.30
CA MET A 116 -10.95 -13.71 -1.38
C MET A 116 -12.22 -13.05 -1.93
N HIS A 117 -12.56 -13.35 -3.19
CA HIS A 117 -13.83 -12.92 -3.74
C HIS A 117 -14.98 -13.47 -2.88
N PRO A 118 -16.07 -12.72 -2.61
CA PRO A 118 -17.16 -13.20 -1.76
C PRO A 118 -17.76 -14.53 -2.21
N ASP A 119 -17.77 -14.82 -3.52
CA ASP A 119 -18.26 -16.09 -4.05
C ASP A 119 -17.33 -17.29 -3.76
N GLU A 120 -16.06 -17.03 -3.48
CA GLU A 120 -15.09 -18.05 -3.01
C GLU A 120 -15.27 -18.36 -1.52
N LEU A 121 -16.16 -17.65 -0.82
CA LEU A 121 -16.54 -17.93 0.57
C LEU A 121 -17.66 -18.97 0.67
N LEU A 122 -18.21 -19.44 -0.46
CA LEU A 122 -19.23 -20.49 -0.46
C LEU A 122 -18.53 -21.87 -0.44
N PRO A 123 -18.99 -22.80 0.42
CA PRO A 123 -18.41 -24.14 0.56
C PRO A 123 -18.61 -25.03 -0.68
#